data_AF-A0A660LBI9-F1
#
_entry.id   AF-A0A660LBI9-F1
#
_cell.length_a   1.000
_cell.length_b   1.000
_cell.length_c   1.000
_cell.angle_alpha   90.00
_cell.angle_beta   90.00
_cell.angle_gamma   90.00
#
_symmetry.space_group_name_H-M   'P 1'
#
loop_
_entity.id
_entity.type
_entity.pdbx_description
1 polymer ?
#
loop_
_entity_poly.entity_id
_entity_poly.type
_entity_poly.pdbx_seq_one_letter_code
_entity_poly.pdbx_strand_id
1 'polypeptide(L)'
;MKLRWAATALVVVAAIAAGFALSKTVAGGLRDDAPESESEAPRTDGGADESAALGRLRVQADQGWTRVGLAPEVPGFQRHATIGFSPYPGLSIVAVASLAPAEDGTLLPEALRADAPKPAPGRIGGVPAWFYRGLTAGKWHLDAAVLPTTRGVVTVACAVQGNGGDIPVGCLNGVRAVSVDDAETLPPSRAIAFQQRLPAATRELDTTRVADRTAIRRAKTPAGQSRAAERLKDAYTKAANQLEPLAPDAPGGERLVAALRTTAGAYRDLQRAADNKSRRAWTRSRARVRRAEAAVTRALKAADAAAPAGKDDTGR
;
A
#
# COMPACT_ATOMS: atom_id res chain seq x y z
N MET A 1 -22.83 -37.27 30.39
CA MET A 1 -23.16 -35.94 30.96
C MET A 1 -23.54 -35.00 29.83
N LYS A 2 -24.73 -34.39 29.94
CA LYS A 2 -25.35 -33.45 28.99
C LYS A 2 -24.94 -32.01 29.36
N LEU A 3 -24.65 -31.17 28.37
CA LEU A 3 -24.77 -29.69 28.42
C LEU A 3 -24.61 -29.18 26.97
N ARG A 4 -25.64 -29.22 26.12
CA ARG A 4 -26.61 -28.13 25.82
C ARG A 4 -26.18 -26.75 26.33
N TRP A 5 -25.83 -25.83 25.42
CA TRP A 5 -26.30 -24.44 25.47
C TRP A 5 -26.64 -23.94 24.07
N ALA A 6 -27.86 -23.43 23.98
CA ALA A 6 -28.53 -22.93 22.81
C ALA A 6 -28.21 -21.46 22.58
N ALA A 7 -28.56 -21.02 21.37
CA ALA A 7 -28.44 -19.67 20.84
C ALA A 7 -29.27 -18.61 21.60
N THR A 8 -28.79 -17.37 21.55
CA THR A 8 -29.67 -16.20 21.36
C THR A 8 -28.93 -15.09 20.62
N ALA A 9 -29.59 -14.57 19.59
CA ALA A 9 -29.22 -13.37 18.86
C ALA A 9 -29.83 -12.13 19.54
N LEU A 10 -29.19 -10.97 19.47
CA LEU A 10 -29.91 -9.70 19.28
C LEU A 10 -28.98 -8.58 18.77
N VAL A 11 -29.54 -7.77 17.88
CA VAL A 11 -28.99 -6.57 17.24
C VAL A 11 -29.27 -5.37 18.13
N VAL A 12 -28.32 -4.44 18.27
CA VAL A 12 -28.63 -3.02 18.52
C VAL A 12 -27.72 -2.15 17.64
N VAL A 13 -28.35 -1.43 16.72
CA VAL A 13 -27.83 -0.23 16.06
C VAL A 13 -28.17 0.95 16.97
N ALA A 14 -27.19 1.75 17.35
CA ALA A 14 -27.42 3.08 17.90
C ALA A 14 -26.32 4.03 17.41
N ALA A 15 -26.72 4.98 16.57
CA ALA A 15 -25.96 6.18 16.26
C ALA A 15 -26.11 7.15 17.44
N ILE A 16 -25.01 7.72 17.94
CA ILE A 16 -25.04 8.90 18.80
C ILE A 16 -24.08 9.92 18.21
N ALA A 17 -24.66 11.02 17.76
CA ALA A 17 -24.01 12.27 17.45
C ALA A 17 -23.84 13.11 18.72
N ALA A 18 -22.85 14.01 18.67
CA ALA A 18 -22.68 15.22 19.49
C ALA A 18 -22.38 15.05 20.99
N GLY A 19 -21.21 15.58 21.37
CA GLY A 19 -20.81 15.84 22.75
C GLY A 19 -19.63 16.81 22.79
N PHE A 20 -19.90 18.09 22.49
CA PHE A 20 -19.06 19.22 22.87
C PHE A 20 -19.19 19.42 24.40
N ALA A 21 -18.07 19.60 25.11
CA ALA A 21 -17.82 20.70 26.07
C ALA A 21 -16.75 20.38 27.12
N LEU A 22 -15.73 21.24 27.15
CA LEU A 22 -15.09 21.87 28.32
C LEU A 22 -14.50 21.00 29.44
N SER A 23 -13.18 21.01 29.53
CA SER A 23 -12.48 21.06 30.84
C SER A 23 -11.37 22.11 30.80
N LYS A 24 -11.55 23.10 31.68
CA LYS A 24 -10.69 24.25 31.93
C LYS A 24 -9.51 23.86 32.84
N THR A 25 -8.38 24.52 32.60
CA THR A 25 -7.43 25.09 33.58
C THR A 25 -6.97 24.24 34.77
N VAL A 26 -5.66 23.93 34.79
CA VAL A 26 -4.86 24.04 36.01
C VAL A 26 -3.73 25.02 35.73
N ALA A 27 -3.74 26.12 36.48
CA ALA A 27 -2.66 27.08 36.61
C ALA A 27 -1.78 26.68 37.79
N GLY A 28 -0.50 27.07 37.73
CA GLY A 28 0.32 27.29 38.92
C GLY A 28 1.62 26.50 38.96
N GLY A 29 2.75 27.21 38.97
CA GLY A 29 4.03 26.62 39.37
C GLY A 29 5.25 27.35 38.86
N LEU A 30 5.43 28.61 39.27
CA LEU A 30 6.70 29.34 39.23
C LEU A 30 7.80 28.54 39.96
N ARG A 31 8.97 28.39 39.34
CA ARG A 31 10.28 28.50 40.03
C ARG A 31 11.39 28.73 39.02
N ASP A 32 11.94 29.93 39.12
CA ASP A 32 13.24 30.35 38.64
C ASP A 32 14.34 29.41 39.14
N ASP A 33 15.23 29.00 38.23
CA ASP A 33 16.66 28.84 38.51
C ASP A 33 17.37 28.86 37.15
N ALA A 34 17.96 30.01 36.84
CA ALA A 34 18.79 30.26 35.69
C ALA A 34 20.24 29.86 35.99
N PRO A 35 20.82 28.88 35.29
CA PRO A 35 22.26 28.77 35.18
C PRO A 35 22.78 29.67 34.04
N GLU A 36 23.96 30.21 34.28
CA GLU A 36 24.68 31.21 33.51
C GLU A 36 24.78 30.87 32.01
N SER A 37 24.44 31.87 31.20
CA SER A 37 24.69 31.87 29.77
C SER A 37 26.19 32.05 29.52
N GLU A 38 26.91 30.94 29.37
CA GLU A 38 28.15 30.95 28.59
C GLU A 38 27.78 31.28 27.15
N SER A 39 28.10 32.51 26.76
CA SER A 39 27.97 33.01 25.39
C SER A 39 29.03 32.32 24.53
N GLU A 40 28.74 31.08 24.14
CA GLU A 40 29.45 30.39 23.07
C GLU A 40 28.99 31.01 21.75
N ALA A 41 29.88 31.77 21.11
CA ALA A 41 29.64 32.33 19.79
C ALA A 41 29.17 31.22 18.84
N PRO A 42 28.08 31.42 18.06
CA PRO A 42 27.60 30.41 17.15
C PRO A 42 28.70 30.13 16.11
N ARG A 43 29.28 28.93 16.17
CA ARG A 43 30.07 28.38 15.07
C ARG A 43 29.11 28.20 13.89
N THR A 44 28.98 29.21 13.05
CA THR A 44 28.43 29.07 11.70
C THR A 44 29.47 28.36 10.84
N ASP A 45 29.54 27.03 10.97
CA ASP A 45 30.21 26.16 9.99
C ASP A 45 29.50 24.81 9.99
N GLY A 46 28.50 24.73 9.12
CA GLY A 46 27.72 23.54 8.80
C GLY A 46 26.66 23.97 7.80
N GLY A 47 26.87 23.68 6.51
CA GLY A 47 25.84 23.92 5.50
C GLY A 47 24.54 23.25 5.96
N ALA A 48 23.40 23.91 5.78
CA ALA A 48 22.15 23.25 6.09
C ALA A 48 21.90 22.17 5.03
N ASP A 49 21.51 20.97 5.46
CA ASP A 49 21.08 19.92 4.52
C ASP A 49 19.90 20.42 3.68
N GLU A 50 19.93 20.15 2.37
CA GLU A 50 18.88 20.59 1.46
C GLU A 50 17.68 19.66 1.59
N SER A 51 16.53 20.24 1.97
CA SER A 51 15.27 19.50 2.14
C SER A 51 14.25 19.91 1.09
N ALA A 52 13.60 18.92 0.47
CA ALA A 52 12.50 19.16 -0.47
C ALA A 52 11.25 18.35 -0.07
N ALA A 53 10.09 18.93 -0.34
CA ALA A 53 8.80 18.30 -0.10
C ALA A 53 7.91 18.36 -1.34
N LEU A 54 7.12 17.31 -1.55
CA LEU A 54 6.09 17.23 -2.58
C LEU A 54 4.91 16.42 -2.07
N GLY A 55 3.78 17.09 -1.86
CA GLY A 55 2.64 16.49 -1.16
C GLY A 55 3.07 16.02 0.23
N ARG A 56 3.05 14.69 0.44
CA ARG A 56 3.42 14.04 1.71
C ARG A 56 4.87 13.57 1.76
N LEU A 57 5.54 13.49 0.61
CA LEU A 57 6.91 12.99 0.53
C LEU A 57 7.87 14.12 0.93
N ARG A 58 8.82 13.80 1.80
CA ARG A 58 9.97 14.64 2.12
C ARG A 58 11.26 13.88 1.90
N VAL A 59 12.24 14.56 1.30
CA VAL A 59 13.58 14.03 1.05
C VAL A 59 14.59 15.07 1.50
N GLN A 60 15.53 14.64 2.33
CA GLN A 60 16.68 15.43 2.75
C GLN A 60 17.90 14.86 2.05
N ALA A 61 18.61 15.74 1.34
CA ALA A 61 19.79 15.42 0.57
C ALA A 61 21.04 16.03 1.22
N ASP A 62 22.19 15.56 0.76
CA ASP A 62 23.49 16.09 1.12
C ASP A 62 23.64 17.58 0.78
N GLN A 63 24.49 18.28 1.54
CA GLN A 63 24.74 19.73 1.44
C GLN A 63 25.32 20.18 0.08
N GLY A 64 25.73 19.25 -0.79
CA GLY A 64 26.19 19.52 -2.15
C GLY A 64 25.11 19.36 -3.23
N TRP A 65 23.91 18.90 -2.87
CA TRP A 65 22.83 18.66 -3.83
C TRP A 65 22.00 19.92 -4.01
N THR A 66 21.87 20.36 -5.25
CA THR A 66 21.02 21.52 -5.58
C THR A 66 19.65 21.04 -6.01
N ARG A 67 18.57 21.53 -5.39
CA ARG A 67 17.21 21.24 -5.83
C ARG A 67 16.98 21.75 -7.26
N VAL A 68 16.37 20.92 -8.09
CA VAL A 68 15.96 21.30 -9.44
C VAL A 68 14.49 21.71 -9.41
N GLY A 69 14.18 22.92 -9.87
CA GLY A 69 12.81 23.45 -9.85
C GLY A 69 11.82 22.62 -10.68
N LEU A 70 12.29 22.00 -11.76
CA LEU A 70 11.51 21.09 -12.59
C LEU A 70 12.36 19.87 -12.95
N ALA A 71 12.02 18.72 -12.38
CA ALA A 71 12.72 17.46 -12.68
C ALA A 71 12.63 17.15 -14.20
N PRO A 72 13.69 16.54 -14.78
CA PRO A 72 13.60 16.03 -16.14
C PRO A 72 12.61 14.86 -16.18
N GLU A 73 12.15 14.53 -17.39
CA GLU A 73 11.28 13.39 -17.61
C GLU A 73 12.11 12.09 -17.59
N VAL A 74 12.08 11.43 -16.44
CA VAL A 74 12.68 10.11 -16.22
C VAL A 74 11.57 9.06 -16.30
N PRO A 75 11.68 8.02 -17.14
CA PRO A 75 10.66 6.98 -17.24
C PRO A 75 10.31 6.38 -15.87
N GLY A 76 9.02 6.25 -15.60
CA GLY A 76 8.52 5.80 -14.29
C GLY A 76 8.35 6.91 -13.25
N PHE A 77 8.78 8.14 -13.55
CA PHE A 77 8.64 9.31 -12.68
C PHE A 77 7.82 10.39 -13.39
N GLN A 78 6.67 10.72 -12.81
CA GLN A 78 5.82 11.79 -13.34
C GLN A 78 6.43 13.14 -12.97
N ARG A 79 6.67 13.99 -13.97
CA ARG A 79 7.37 15.28 -13.82
C ARG A 79 6.83 16.17 -12.70
N HIS A 80 5.51 16.23 -12.54
CA HIS A 80 4.84 17.07 -11.54
C HIS A 80 4.61 16.38 -10.18
N ALA A 81 4.89 15.09 -10.10
CA ALA A 81 4.76 14.27 -8.90
C ALA A 81 6.13 13.69 -8.47
N THR A 82 7.21 14.41 -8.78
CA THR A 82 8.59 14.03 -8.49
C THR A 82 9.39 15.20 -7.91
N ILE A 83 10.17 14.93 -6.86
CA ILE A 83 11.21 15.82 -6.34
C ILE A 83 12.49 15.56 -7.14
N GLY A 84 13.17 16.62 -7.60
CA GLY A 84 14.43 16.52 -8.33
C GLY A 84 15.58 17.24 -7.64
N PHE A 85 16.77 16.64 -7.68
CA PHE A 85 18.04 17.20 -7.23
C PHE A 85 19.12 17.01 -8.30
N SER A 86 20.08 17.93 -8.34
CA SER A 86 21.32 17.82 -9.10
C SER A 86 22.45 17.54 -8.10
N PRO A 87 22.87 16.27 -7.94
CA PRO A 87 23.91 15.90 -6.97
C PRO A 87 25.30 16.41 -7.35
N TYR A 88 25.52 16.69 -8.65
CA TYR A 88 26.79 17.16 -9.20
C TYR A 88 26.50 18.26 -10.22
N PRO A 89 26.54 19.54 -9.82
CA PRO A 89 26.31 20.66 -10.73
C PRO A 89 27.21 20.59 -11.96
N GLY A 90 26.62 20.75 -13.16
CA GLY A 90 27.33 20.66 -14.44
C GLY A 90 27.38 19.26 -15.07
N LEU A 91 27.00 18.20 -14.34
CA LEU A 91 26.81 16.87 -14.89
C LEU A 91 25.33 16.63 -15.26
N SER A 92 25.08 15.70 -16.17
CA SER A 92 23.73 15.29 -16.61
C SER A 92 23.04 14.31 -15.65
N ILE A 93 23.55 14.16 -14.43
CA ILE A 93 23.02 13.26 -13.42
C ILE A 93 21.95 13.99 -12.61
N VAL A 94 20.83 13.33 -12.41
CA VAL A 94 19.74 13.80 -11.55
C VAL A 94 19.38 12.74 -10.52
N ALA A 95 19.09 13.18 -9.31
CA ALA A 95 18.41 12.37 -8.32
C ALA A 95 16.92 12.73 -8.33
N VAL A 96 16.06 11.74 -8.47
CA VAL A 96 14.61 11.91 -8.48
C VAL A 96 13.96 11.06 -7.41
N ALA A 97 12.89 11.57 -6.79
CA ALA A 97 12.12 10.84 -5.79
C ALA A 97 10.61 11.03 -6.01
N SER A 98 9.85 9.95 -5.94
CA SER A 98 8.39 9.95 -6.06
C SER A 98 7.74 8.99 -5.06
N LEU A 99 6.44 9.19 -4.81
CA LEU A 99 5.60 8.31 -4.01
C LEU A 99 4.44 7.82 -4.87
N ALA A 100 4.33 6.50 -5.06
CA ALA A 100 3.29 5.88 -5.86
C ALA A 100 2.76 4.59 -5.18
N PRO A 101 1.54 4.12 -5.51
CA PRO A 101 1.08 2.80 -5.05
C PRO A 101 2.01 1.69 -5.54
N ALA A 102 2.20 0.63 -4.75
CA ALA A 102 2.84 -0.59 -5.25
C ALA A 102 1.92 -1.28 -6.26
N GLU A 103 2.46 -1.63 -7.43
CA GLU A 103 1.69 -2.30 -8.50
C GLU A 103 2.19 -3.70 -8.79
N ASP A 104 3.35 -4.09 -8.26
CA ASP A 104 3.97 -5.39 -8.46
C ASP A 104 4.96 -5.74 -7.33
N GLY A 105 5.43 -6.99 -7.29
CA GLY A 105 6.34 -7.49 -6.26
C GLY A 105 7.78 -6.95 -6.30
N THR A 106 8.19 -6.24 -7.37
CA THR A 106 9.47 -5.49 -7.39
C THR A 106 9.36 -4.14 -6.69
N LEU A 107 8.15 -3.62 -6.50
CA LEU A 107 7.89 -2.28 -5.97
C LEU A 107 8.44 -1.15 -6.86
N LEU A 108 8.98 -1.45 -8.04
CA LEU A 108 9.44 -0.45 -9.00
C LEU A 108 8.25 0.12 -9.79
N PRO A 109 8.35 1.36 -10.30
CA PRO A 109 7.45 1.86 -11.34
C PRO A 109 7.48 0.96 -12.59
N GLU A 110 6.34 0.84 -13.29
CA GLU A 110 6.17 -0.05 -14.46
C GLU A 110 7.28 0.06 -15.49
N ALA A 111 7.66 1.30 -15.83
CA ALA A 111 8.68 1.59 -16.83
C ALA A 111 10.08 1.05 -16.50
N LEU A 112 10.33 0.63 -15.25
CA LEU A 112 11.63 0.13 -14.79
C LEU A 112 11.65 -1.39 -14.54
N ARG A 113 10.54 -2.10 -14.79
CA ARG A 113 10.39 -3.52 -14.35
C ARG A 113 10.98 -4.54 -15.31
N ALA A 114 10.95 -4.27 -16.62
CA ALA A 114 11.10 -5.30 -17.65
C ALA A 114 12.36 -6.16 -17.47
N ASP A 115 13.49 -5.52 -17.17
CA ASP A 115 14.79 -6.18 -16.99
C ASP A 115 15.37 -5.92 -15.58
N ALA A 116 14.49 -5.68 -14.60
CA ALA A 116 14.92 -5.36 -13.25
C ALA A 116 15.72 -6.54 -12.64
N PRO A 117 16.96 -6.32 -12.17
CA PRO A 117 17.73 -7.36 -11.53
C PRO A 117 17.12 -7.73 -10.18
N LYS A 118 17.62 -8.81 -9.57
CA LYS A 118 17.27 -9.14 -8.19
C LYS A 118 17.68 -7.98 -7.27
N PRO A 119 16.78 -7.47 -6.40
CA PRO A 119 17.12 -6.38 -5.50
C PRO A 119 18.15 -6.81 -4.46
N ALA A 120 19.01 -5.88 -4.09
CA ALA A 120 19.87 -5.99 -2.92
C ALA A 120 19.20 -5.32 -1.71
N PRO A 121 19.15 -5.96 -0.52
CA PRO A 121 18.69 -5.30 0.69
C PRO A 121 19.70 -4.22 1.12
N GLY A 122 19.20 -3.11 1.67
CA GLY A 122 20.06 -2.06 2.21
C GLY A 122 19.26 -1.03 3.00
N ARG A 123 19.85 0.15 3.20
CA ARG A 123 19.18 1.29 3.82
C ARG A 123 19.44 2.57 3.02
N ILE A 124 18.44 3.42 2.92
CA ILE A 124 18.55 4.77 2.36
C ILE A 124 18.01 5.76 3.40
N GLY A 125 18.72 6.85 3.69
CA GLY A 125 18.32 7.80 4.73
C GLY A 125 17.97 7.13 6.09
N GLY A 126 18.72 6.09 6.45
CA GLY A 126 18.53 5.34 7.68
C GLY A 126 17.34 4.37 7.69
N VAL A 127 16.55 4.20 6.62
CA VAL A 127 15.38 3.30 6.57
C VAL A 127 15.58 2.09 5.64
N PRO A 128 15.00 0.90 5.94
CA PRO A 128 15.16 -0.30 5.11
C PRO A 128 14.64 -0.11 3.68
N ALA A 129 15.43 -0.50 2.69
CA ALA A 129 15.08 -0.37 1.28
C ALA A 129 15.60 -1.54 0.44
N TRP A 130 15.06 -1.70 -0.75
CA TRP A 130 15.63 -2.54 -1.81
C TRP A 130 16.31 -1.68 -2.85
N PHE A 131 17.50 -2.10 -3.26
CA PHE A 131 18.33 -1.43 -4.25
C PHE A 131 18.34 -2.22 -5.56
N TYR A 132 18.09 -1.52 -6.64
CA TYR A 132 18.18 -2.00 -8.01
C TYR A 132 19.30 -1.21 -8.69
N ARG A 133 20.26 -1.91 -9.28
CA ARG A 133 21.41 -1.29 -9.96
C ARG A 133 21.39 -1.58 -11.44
N GLY A 134 21.90 -0.65 -12.25
CA GLY A 134 22.02 -0.84 -13.69
C GLY A 134 20.67 -1.01 -14.40
N LEU A 135 19.62 -0.38 -13.88
CA LEU A 135 18.33 -0.31 -14.56
C LEU A 135 18.48 0.52 -15.84
N THR A 136 17.71 0.16 -16.86
CA THR A 136 17.63 0.90 -18.11
C THR A 136 16.19 1.22 -18.45
N ALA A 137 15.96 2.40 -19.01
CA ALA A 137 14.65 2.80 -19.51
C ALA A 137 14.81 3.76 -20.70
N GLY A 138 14.74 3.21 -21.91
CA GLY A 138 15.08 3.95 -23.13
C GLY A 138 16.54 4.41 -23.09
N LYS A 139 16.77 5.72 -23.08
CA LYS A 139 18.11 6.35 -23.05
C LYS A 139 18.65 6.63 -21.64
N TRP A 140 17.92 6.21 -20.61
CA TRP A 140 18.27 6.43 -19.21
C TRP A 140 18.92 5.20 -18.61
N HIS A 141 20.00 5.43 -17.86
CA HIS A 141 20.60 4.47 -16.95
C HIS A 141 20.28 4.90 -15.52
N LEU A 142 19.80 3.99 -14.69
CA LEU A 142 19.35 4.29 -13.32
C LEU A 142 19.85 3.28 -12.28
N ASP A 143 20.10 3.79 -11.09
CA ASP A 143 20.18 3.05 -9.84
C ASP A 143 19.03 3.55 -8.98
N ALA A 144 18.21 2.63 -8.48
CA ALA A 144 17.02 2.97 -7.72
C ALA A 144 17.00 2.29 -6.34
N ALA A 145 16.49 3.00 -5.35
CA ALA A 145 16.08 2.46 -4.06
C ALA A 145 14.55 2.55 -3.94
N VAL A 146 13.91 1.46 -3.53
CA VAL A 146 12.48 1.43 -3.22
C VAL A 146 12.29 1.21 -1.72
N LEU A 147 11.48 2.09 -1.12
CA LEU A 147 11.13 2.13 0.29
C LEU A 147 9.61 2.03 0.40
N PRO A 148 9.06 0.88 0.78
CA PRO A 148 7.62 0.77 0.99
C PRO A 148 7.19 1.44 2.30
N THR A 149 5.98 1.98 2.28
CA THR A 149 5.32 2.63 3.41
C THR A 149 3.86 2.19 3.49
N THR A 150 3.14 2.57 4.55
CA THR A 150 1.68 2.34 4.64
C THR A 150 0.87 3.19 3.65
N ARG A 151 1.48 4.16 2.97
CA ARG A 151 0.82 5.05 1.99
C ARG A 151 1.21 4.82 0.53
N GLY A 152 2.15 3.91 0.27
CA GLY A 152 2.68 3.64 -1.07
C GLY A 152 4.15 3.24 -1.00
N VAL A 153 4.84 3.31 -2.12
CA VAL A 153 6.27 3.06 -2.25
C VAL A 153 6.94 4.37 -2.63
N VAL A 154 7.92 4.79 -1.82
CA VAL A 154 8.84 5.83 -2.22
C VAL A 154 9.90 5.19 -3.12
N THR A 155 10.03 5.69 -4.34
CA THR A 155 11.13 5.33 -5.23
C THR A 155 12.07 6.51 -5.30
N VAL A 156 13.34 6.30 -4.98
CA VAL A 156 14.42 7.26 -5.20
C VAL A 156 15.36 6.70 -6.24
N ALA A 157 15.66 7.44 -7.30
CA ALA A 157 16.58 6.99 -8.33
C ALA A 157 17.63 8.06 -8.63
N CYS A 158 18.87 7.62 -8.84
CA CYS A 158 19.86 8.40 -9.56
C CYS A 158 19.78 7.99 -11.03
N ALA A 159 19.66 8.97 -11.92
CA ALA A 159 19.46 8.75 -13.33
C ALA A 159 20.42 9.62 -14.14
N VAL A 160 20.99 9.03 -15.19
CA VAL A 160 21.82 9.72 -16.18
C VAL A 160 21.32 9.38 -17.57
N GLN A 161 21.36 10.36 -18.46
CA GLN A 161 20.95 10.20 -19.85
C GLN A 161 22.17 10.00 -20.75
N GLY A 162 22.12 9.03 -21.67
CA GLY A 162 23.13 8.83 -22.72
C GLY A 162 23.63 7.39 -22.84
N ASN A 163 24.37 7.08 -23.91
CA ASN A 163 24.74 5.70 -24.30
C ASN A 163 25.97 5.11 -23.56
N GLY A 164 26.37 5.68 -22.43
CA GLY A 164 27.59 5.25 -21.73
C GLY A 164 27.90 6.05 -20.46
N GLY A 165 26.89 6.68 -19.86
CA GLY A 165 27.07 7.35 -18.58
C GLY A 165 26.96 6.32 -17.46
N ASP A 166 28.07 6.05 -16.78
CA ASP A 166 28.04 5.32 -15.53
C ASP A 166 27.46 6.22 -14.44
N ILE A 167 26.54 5.67 -13.65
CA ILE A 167 26.03 6.37 -12.48
C ILE A 167 27.14 6.35 -11.43
N PRO A 168 27.54 7.51 -10.87
CA PRO A 168 28.56 7.52 -9.84
C PRO A 168 28.20 6.59 -8.69
N VAL A 169 29.14 5.72 -8.33
CA VAL A 169 28.98 4.77 -7.23
C VAL A 169 28.58 5.54 -5.97
N GLY A 170 27.49 5.11 -5.34
CA GLY A 170 27.02 5.73 -4.10
C GLY A 170 26.24 7.02 -4.28
N CYS A 171 25.76 7.37 -5.49
CA CYS A 171 24.85 8.50 -5.67
C CYS A 171 23.66 8.45 -4.70
N LEU A 172 23.03 7.28 -4.50
CA LEU A 172 21.93 7.13 -3.54
C LEU A 172 22.34 7.33 -2.06
N ASN A 173 23.64 7.30 -1.73
CA ASN A 173 24.13 7.55 -0.37
C ASN A 173 24.02 9.03 0.02
N GLY A 174 23.85 9.92 -0.96
CA GLY A 174 23.63 11.35 -0.70
C GLY A 174 22.23 11.66 -0.15
N VAL A 175 21.35 10.66 -0.06
CA VAL A 175 20.04 10.81 0.56
C VAL A 175 20.15 10.56 2.06
N ARG A 176 19.99 11.62 2.85
CA ARG A 176 20.17 11.65 4.30
C ARG A 176 18.93 11.25 5.08
N ALA A 177 17.75 11.63 4.60
CA ALA A 177 16.48 11.21 5.17
C ALA A 177 15.39 11.12 4.10
N VAL A 178 14.46 10.19 4.30
CA VAL A 178 13.24 10.05 3.49
C VAL A 178 12.08 9.80 4.45
N SER A 179 11.02 10.59 4.34
CA SER A 179 9.82 10.41 5.13
C SER A 179 8.55 10.67 4.32
N VAL A 180 7.44 10.08 4.77
CA VAL A 180 6.12 10.31 4.21
C VAL A 180 5.17 10.68 5.35
N ASP A 181 4.57 11.87 5.26
CA ASP A 181 3.64 12.37 6.27
C ASP A 181 2.43 11.42 6.43
N ASP A 182 2.09 11.06 7.67
CA ASP A 182 1.05 10.08 8.05
C ASP A 182 1.27 8.66 7.51
N ALA A 183 2.54 8.24 7.39
CA ALA A 183 2.92 6.89 6.97
C ALA A 183 4.02 6.29 7.85
N GLU A 184 3.97 4.97 7.97
CA GLU A 184 5.05 4.18 8.58
C GLU A 184 5.85 3.49 7.47
N THR A 185 7.17 3.39 7.64
CA THR A 185 8.03 2.61 6.74
C THR A 185 7.84 1.13 6.99
N LEU A 186 7.78 0.35 5.92
CA LEU A 186 7.62 -1.11 5.96
C LEU A 186 8.93 -1.79 5.53
N PRO A 187 9.29 -2.95 6.11
CA PRO A 187 10.39 -3.76 5.60
C PRO A 187 10.09 -4.22 4.17
N PRO A 188 10.98 -4.00 3.18
CA PRO A 188 10.74 -4.40 1.80
C PRO A 188 10.43 -5.89 1.64
N SER A 189 9.33 -6.20 0.94
CA SER A 189 8.97 -7.56 0.55
C SER A 189 8.08 -7.56 -0.69
N ARG A 190 8.10 -8.67 -1.45
CA ARG A 190 7.29 -8.79 -2.68
C ARG A 190 5.79 -8.80 -2.39
N ALA A 191 5.40 -9.20 -1.17
CA ALA A 191 4.02 -9.27 -0.72
C ALA A 191 3.37 -7.89 -0.48
N ILE A 192 4.15 -6.80 -0.41
CA ILE A 192 3.63 -5.47 -0.05
C ILE A 192 2.62 -4.96 -1.08
N ALA A 193 2.84 -5.20 -2.37
CA ALA A 193 1.89 -4.78 -3.40
C ALA A 193 0.52 -5.40 -3.17
N PHE A 194 0.49 -6.70 -2.88
CA PHE A 194 -0.74 -7.40 -2.53
C PHE A 194 -1.39 -6.83 -1.26
N GLN A 195 -0.61 -6.60 -0.21
CA GLN A 195 -1.10 -6.09 1.07
C GLN A 195 -1.66 -4.67 0.97
N GLN A 196 -1.03 -3.79 0.20
CA GLN A 196 -1.54 -2.43 -0.04
C GLN A 196 -2.84 -2.45 -0.86
N ARG A 197 -2.97 -3.39 -1.80
CA ARG A 197 -4.17 -3.52 -2.65
C ARG A 197 -5.35 -4.15 -1.91
N LEU A 198 -5.09 -5.08 -0.99
CA LEU A 198 -6.10 -5.90 -0.33
C LEU A 198 -7.19 -5.08 0.40
N PRO A 199 -6.89 -4.05 1.22
CA PRO A 199 -7.92 -3.25 1.89
C PRO A 199 -8.87 -2.54 0.93
N ALA A 200 -8.39 -2.04 -0.20
CA ALA A 200 -9.25 -1.36 -1.18
C ALA A 200 -10.20 -2.36 -1.86
N ALA A 201 -9.67 -3.48 -2.34
CA ALA A 201 -10.45 -4.54 -2.99
C ALA A 201 -11.51 -5.13 -2.04
N THR A 202 -11.16 -5.36 -0.77
CA THR A 202 -12.08 -5.90 0.24
C THR A 202 -13.17 -4.91 0.63
N ARG A 203 -12.85 -3.61 0.83
CA ARG A 203 -13.86 -2.57 1.10
C ARG A 203 -14.87 -2.42 -0.05
N GLU A 204 -14.38 -2.43 -1.29
CA GLU A 204 -15.24 -2.35 -2.47
C GLU A 204 -16.18 -3.57 -2.56
N LEU A 205 -15.62 -4.77 -2.36
CA LEU A 205 -16.38 -6.02 -2.31
C LEU A 205 -17.44 -5.99 -1.19
N ASP A 206 -17.06 -5.59 0.02
CA ASP A 206 -17.95 -5.59 1.18
C ASP A 206 -19.12 -4.62 1.04
N THR A 207 -18.88 -3.45 0.44
CA THR A 207 -19.93 -2.48 0.13
C THR A 207 -21.02 -3.11 -0.75
N THR A 208 -20.61 -3.77 -1.84
CA THR A 208 -21.55 -4.47 -2.74
C THR A 208 -22.19 -5.66 -2.04
N ARG A 209 -21.41 -6.43 -1.29
CA ARG A 209 -21.85 -7.65 -0.59
C ARG A 209 -22.98 -7.37 0.39
N VAL A 210 -22.86 -6.32 1.21
CA VAL A 210 -23.88 -5.96 2.21
C VAL A 210 -25.18 -5.53 1.54
N ALA A 211 -25.09 -4.66 0.54
CA ALA A 211 -26.24 -4.14 -0.20
C ALA A 211 -26.97 -5.27 -0.96
N ASP A 212 -26.26 -6.07 -1.75
CA ASP A 212 -26.91 -7.04 -2.64
C ASP A 212 -27.35 -8.32 -1.92
N ARG A 213 -26.74 -8.70 -0.79
CA ARG A 213 -27.32 -9.74 0.08
C ARG A 213 -28.66 -9.28 0.66
N THR A 214 -28.79 -8.00 0.97
CA THR A 214 -30.08 -7.43 1.40
C THR A 214 -31.08 -7.43 0.25
N ALA A 215 -30.65 -7.09 -0.97
CA ALA A 215 -31.49 -7.16 -2.16
C ALA A 215 -31.98 -8.59 -2.44
N ILE A 216 -31.13 -9.61 -2.39
CA ILE A 216 -31.53 -11.02 -2.55
C ILE A 216 -32.59 -11.42 -1.52
N ARG A 217 -32.44 -11.01 -0.26
CA ARG A 217 -33.40 -11.33 0.81
C ARG A 217 -34.76 -10.63 0.61
N ARG A 218 -34.75 -9.39 0.12
CA ARG A 218 -35.96 -8.57 -0.08
C ARG A 218 -36.66 -8.85 -1.42
N ALA A 219 -35.96 -9.42 -2.39
CA ALA A 219 -36.49 -9.68 -3.71
C ALA A 219 -37.65 -10.69 -3.66
N LYS A 220 -38.84 -10.22 -4.05
CA LYS A 220 -40.07 -11.03 -4.15
C LYS A 220 -40.18 -11.80 -5.47
N THR A 221 -39.32 -11.47 -6.44
CA THR A 221 -39.36 -12.05 -7.78
C THR A 221 -38.05 -12.74 -8.13
N PRO A 222 -38.09 -13.81 -8.94
CA PRO A 222 -36.88 -14.47 -9.42
C PRO A 222 -35.96 -13.51 -10.20
N ALA A 223 -36.52 -12.60 -11.00
CA ALA A 223 -35.73 -11.59 -11.72
C ALA A 223 -34.98 -10.63 -10.77
N GLY A 224 -35.57 -10.26 -9.63
CA GLY A 224 -34.89 -9.46 -8.61
C GLY A 224 -33.75 -10.23 -7.94
N GLN A 225 -33.96 -11.51 -7.66
CA GLN A 225 -32.95 -12.41 -7.08
C GLN A 225 -31.78 -12.64 -8.03
N SER A 226 -32.07 -12.89 -9.30
CA SER A 226 -31.08 -13.10 -10.36
C SER A 226 -30.16 -11.90 -10.52
N ARG A 227 -30.74 -10.69 -10.72
CA ARG A 227 -29.95 -9.45 -10.87
C ARG A 227 -29.05 -9.16 -9.67
N ALA A 228 -29.52 -9.41 -8.44
CA ALA A 228 -28.70 -9.22 -7.25
C ALA A 228 -27.60 -10.28 -7.13
N ALA A 229 -27.85 -11.53 -7.53
CA ALA A 229 -26.82 -12.58 -7.58
C ALA A 229 -25.76 -12.29 -8.65
N GLU A 230 -26.17 -11.74 -9.79
CA GLU A 230 -25.26 -11.31 -10.86
C GLU A 230 -24.29 -10.23 -10.40
N ARG A 231 -24.79 -9.16 -9.76
CA ARG A 231 -23.92 -8.10 -9.22
C ARG A 231 -22.91 -8.62 -8.20
N LEU A 232 -23.31 -9.57 -7.34
CA LEU A 232 -22.39 -10.24 -6.42
C LEU A 232 -21.33 -11.06 -7.17
N LYS A 233 -21.72 -11.83 -8.19
CA LYS A 233 -20.79 -12.56 -9.05
C LYS A 233 -19.76 -11.60 -9.67
N ASP A 234 -20.20 -10.46 -10.20
CA ASP A 234 -19.30 -9.46 -10.79
C ASP A 234 -18.37 -8.84 -9.75
N ALA A 235 -18.87 -8.50 -8.56
CA ALA A 235 -18.05 -7.94 -7.48
C ALA A 235 -16.94 -8.90 -7.01
N TYR A 236 -17.26 -10.19 -6.81
CA TYR A 236 -16.25 -11.20 -6.46
C TYR A 236 -15.25 -11.43 -7.60
N THR A 237 -15.69 -11.38 -8.86
CA THR A 237 -14.81 -11.50 -10.04
C THR A 237 -13.87 -10.31 -10.13
N LYS A 238 -14.37 -9.09 -9.95
CA LYS A 238 -13.58 -7.85 -9.92
C LYS A 238 -12.51 -7.90 -8.83
N ALA A 239 -12.88 -8.27 -7.61
CA ALA A 239 -11.93 -8.40 -6.51
C ALA A 239 -10.85 -9.46 -6.80
N ALA A 240 -11.23 -10.60 -7.41
CA ALA A 240 -10.27 -11.62 -7.80
C ALA A 240 -9.27 -11.09 -8.86
N ASN A 241 -9.76 -10.42 -9.90
CA ASN A 241 -8.93 -9.88 -10.98
C ASN A 241 -8.00 -8.74 -10.50
N GLN A 242 -8.44 -7.93 -9.54
CA GLN A 242 -7.60 -6.89 -8.94
C GLN A 242 -6.42 -7.47 -8.14
N LEU A 243 -6.58 -8.66 -7.55
CA LEU A 243 -5.58 -9.27 -6.67
C LEU A 243 -4.74 -10.35 -7.35
N GLU A 244 -5.26 -10.96 -8.43
CA GLU A 244 -4.58 -12.05 -9.15
C GLU A 244 -3.16 -11.72 -9.59
N PRO A 245 -2.85 -10.56 -10.21
CA PRO A 245 -1.49 -10.26 -10.64
C PRO A 245 -0.47 -10.21 -9.49
N LEU A 246 -0.94 -9.98 -8.26
CA LEU A 246 -0.12 -9.80 -7.06
C LEU A 246 -0.07 -11.06 -6.18
N ALA A 247 -0.92 -12.03 -6.48
CA ALA A 247 -1.13 -13.21 -5.64
C ALA A 247 0.07 -14.15 -5.54
N PRO A 248 0.89 -14.37 -6.60
CA PRO A 248 2.06 -15.26 -6.51
C PRO A 248 3.12 -14.81 -5.49
N ASP A 249 3.23 -13.49 -5.29
CA ASP A 249 4.23 -12.89 -4.38
C ASP A 249 3.74 -12.79 -2.92
N ALA A 250 2.48 -13.13 -2.66
CA ALA A 250 1.84 -12.95 -1.37
C ALA A 250 1.52 -14.30 -0.70
N PRO A 251 1.98 -14.54 0.54
CA PRO A 251 1.57 -15.71 1.31
C PRO A 251 0.04 -15.85 1.39
N GLY A 252 -0.49 -16.95 0.84
CA GLY A 252 -1.94 -17.21 0.80
C GLY A 252 -2.73 -16.40 -0.24
N GLY A 253 -2.07 -15.56 -1.03
CA GLY A 253 -2.70 -14.73 -2.07
C GLY A 253 -3.46 -15.56 -3.11
N GLU A 254 -2.81 -16.59 -3.66
CA GLU A 254 -3.44 -17.49 -4.64
C GLU A 254 -4.67 -18.20 -4.07
N ARG A 255 -4.60 -18.62 -2.79
CA ARG A 255 -5.72 -19.26 -2.09
C ARG A 255 -6.89 -18.29 -1.93
N LEU A 256 -6.62 -17.02 -1.64
CA LEU A 256 -7.67 -16.00 -1.57
C LEU A 256 -8.30 -15.76 -2.94
N VAL A 257 -7.50 -15.59 -3.99
CA VAL A 257 -8.01 -15.41 -5.37
C VAL A 257 -8.85 -16.59 -5.82
N ALA A 258 -8.42 -17.82 -5.55
CA ALA A 258 -9.20 -19.03 -5.83
C ALA A 258 -10.52 -19.06 -5.06
N ALA A 259 -10.53 -18.65 -3.79
CA ALA A 259 -11.75 -18.56 -2.98
C ALA A 259 -12.73 -17.49 -3.51
N LEU A 260 -12.22 -16.34 -3.96
CA LEU A 260 -13.01 -15.28 -4.59
C LEU A 260 -13.66 -15.78 -5.88
N ARG A 261 -12.89 -16.43 -6.78
CA ARG A 261 -13.40 -17.02 -8.03
C ARG A 261 -14.44 -18.11 -7.78
N THR A 262 -14.20 -18.98 -6.80
CA THR A 262 -15.17 -20.01 -6.39
C THR A 262 -16.48 -19.38 -5.91
N THR A 263 -16.39 -18.28 -5.17
CA THR A 263 -17.56 -17.55 -4.67
C THR A 263 -18.34 -16.89 -5.81
N ALA A 264 -17.64 -16.28 -6.77
CA ALA A 264 -18.27 -15.78 -8.00
C ALA A 264 -19.03 -16.89 -8.76
N GLY A 265 -18.41 -18.06 -8.92
CA GLY A 265 -19.06 -19.24 -9.51
C GLY A 265 -20.33 -19.67 -8.76
N ALA A 266 -20.30 -19.67 -7.43
CA ALA A 266 -21.47 -20.00 -6.62
C ALA A 266 -22.61 -18.98 -6.76
N TYR A 267 -22.30 -17.69 -6.93
CA TYR A 267 -23.30 -16.66 -7.21
C TYR A 267 -23.87 -16.78 -8.63
N ARG A 268 -23.06 -17.16 -9.63
CA ARG A 268 -23.56 -17.50 -10.98
C ARG A 268 -24.54 -18.68 -10.96
N ASP A 269 -24.25 -19.72 -10.18
CA ASP A 269 -25.17 -20.86 -10.01
C ASP A 269 -26.47 -20.46 -9.29
N LEU A 270 -26.39 -19.48 -8.38
CA LEU A 270 -27.55 -18.93 -7.70
C LEU A 270 -28.42 -18.09 -8.66
N GLN A 271 -27.78 -17.26 -9.50
CA GLN A 271 -28.42 -16.50 -10.58
C GLN A 271 -29.21 -17.44 -11.50
N ARG A 272 -28.55 -18.45 -12.09
CA ARG A 272 -29.19 -19.44 -12.98
C ARG A 272 -30.36 -20.16 -12.31
N ALA A 273 -30.24 -20.48 -11.02
CA ALA A 273 -31.33 -21.11 -10.29
C ALA A 273 -32.57 -20.20 -10.14
N ALA A 274 -32.37 -18.89 -9.97
CA ALA A 274 -33.45 -17.92 -9.97
C ALA A 274 -34.07 -17.77 -11.38
N ASP A 275 -33.26 -17.65 -12.43
CA ASP A 275 -33.74 -17.54 -13.81
C ASP A 275 -34.64 -18.72 -14.20
N ASN A 276 -34.18 -19.94 -13.86
CA ASN A 276 -34.92 -21.18 -14.10
C ASN A 276 -36.06 -21.44 -13.10
N LYS A 277 -36.31 -20.53 -12.15
CA LYS A 277 -37.35 -20.65 -11.10
C LYS A 277 -37.25 -21.96 -10.29
N SER A 278 -36.05 -22.52 -10.16
CA SER A 278 -35.84 -23.85 -9.57
C SER A 278 -35.56 -23.76 -8.07
N ARG A 279 -36.58 -24.02 -7.22
CA ARG A 279 -36.45 -23.99 -5.76
C ARG A 279 -35.37 -24.94 -5.20
N ARG A 280 -35.26 -26.14 -5.79
CA ARG A 280 -34.26 -27.14 -5.39
C ARG A 280 -32.85 -26.67 -5.74
N ALA A 281 -32.63 -26.15 -6.96
CA ALA A 281 -31.34 -25.59 -7.35
C ALA A 281 -30.98 -24.38 -6.49
N TRP A 282 -31.93 -23.48 -6.25
CA TRP A 282 -31.76 -22.27 -5.44
C TRP A 282 -31.27 -22.61 -4.02
N THR A 283 -31.92 -23.57 -3.36
CA THR A 283 -31.53 -24.00 -2.00
C THR A 283 -30.11 -24.58 -1.97
N ARG A 284 -29.75 -25.41 -2.96
CA ARG A 284 -28.40 -25.97 -3.09
C ARG A 284 -27.35 -24.88 -3.36
N SER A 285 -27.62 -23.96 -4.28
CA SER A 285 -26.72 -22.85 -4.61
C SER A 285 -26.51 -21.92 -3.41
N ARG A 286 -27.56 -21.62 -2.62
CA ARG A 286 -27.42 -20.85 -1.37
C ARG A 286 -26.48 -21.52 -0.37
N ALA A 287 -26.56 -22.85 -0.22
CA ALA A 287 -25.65 -23.59 0.66
C ALA A 287 -24.20 -23.53 0.15
N ARG A 288 -23.99 -23.61 -1.18
CA ARG A 288 -22.67 -23.43 -1.81
C ARG A 288 -22.12 -22.03 -1.57
N VAL A 289 -22.91 -20.98 -1.79
CA VAL A 289 -22.52 -19.58 -1.52
C VAL A 289 -22.03 -19.42 -0.08
N ARG A 290 -22.78 -19.90 0.92
CA ARG A 290 -22.36 -19.79 2.33
C ARG A 290 -20.99 -20.44 2.60
N ARG A 291 -20.74 -21.62 2.03
CA ARG A 291 -19.44 -22.31 2.18
C ARG A 291 -18.31 -21.56 1.48
N ALA A 292 -18.57 -21.03 0.28
CA ALA A 292 -17.60 -20.25 -0.48
C ALA A 292 -17.23 -18.93 0.21
N GLU A 293 -18.23 -18.19 0.72
CA GLU A 293 -17.98 -16.97 1.52
C GLU A 293 -17.18 -17.26 2.80
N ALA A 294 -17.47 -18.38 3.48
CA ALA A 294 -16.69 -18.81 4.64
C ALA A 294 -15.24 -19.15 4.26
N ALA A 295 -15.00 -19.71 3.06
CA ALA A 295 -13.66 -19.95 2.55
C ALA A 295 -12.90 -18.65 2.26
N VAL A 296 -13.56 -17.65 1.66
CA VAL A 296 -12.99 -16.30 1.49
C VAL A 296 -12.60 -15.70 2.84
N THR A 297 -13.48 -15.79 3.84
CA THR A 297 -13.20 -15.26 5.19
C THR A 297 -11.98 -15.93 5.82
N ARG A 298 -11.82 -17.25 5.68
CA ARG A 298 -10.63 -17.97 6.17
C ARG A 298 -9.37 -17.60 5.40
N ALA A 299 -9.48 -17.45 4.07
CA ALA A 299 -8.36 -17.07 3.22
C ALA A 299 -7.87 -15.65 3.51
N LEU A 300 -8.79 -14.71 3.76
CA LEU A 300 -8.45 -13.34 4.20
C LEU A 300 -7.66 -13.35 5.50
N LYS A 301 -8.18 -14.02 6.54
CA LYS A 301 -7.48 -14.13 7.82
C LYS A 301 -6.09 -14.76 7.69
N ALA A 302 -5.95 -15.76 6.82
CA ALA A 302 -4.66 -16.39 6.58
C ALA A 302 -3.68 -15.46 5.84
N ALA A 303 -4.16 -14.67 4.88
CA ALA A 303 -3.37 -13.67 4.17
C ALA A 303 -2.93 -12.52 5.11
N ASP A 304 -3.83 -12.05 5.97
CA ASP A 304 -3.54 -11.01 6.97
C ASP A 304 -2.52 -11.52 8.01
N ALA A 305 -2.67 -12.74 8.51
CA ALA A 305 -1.76 -13.32 9.50
C ALA A 305 -0.37 -13.64 8.93
N ALA A 306 -0.27 -13.83 7.61
CA ALA A 306 0.99 -14.11 6.94
C ALA A 306 1.69 -12.83 6.44
N ALA A 307 1.09 -11.65 6.66
CA ALA A 307 1.83 -10.40 6.53
C ALA A 307 3.01 -10.45 7.49
N PRO A 308 4.22 -10.05 7.05
CA PRO A 308 5.38 -10.07 7.92
C PRO A 308 5.08 -9.15 9.09
N ALA A 309 4.81 -9.74 10.25
CA ALA A 309 5.00 -9.04 11.52
C ALA A 309 6.45 -8.56 11.44
N GLY A 310 6.67 -7.25 11.45
CA GLY A 310 7.99 -6.67 11.54
C GLY A 310 8.65 -7.30 12.75
N LYS A 311 9.43 -8.36 12.54
CA LYS A 311 10.17 -8.98 13.61
C LYS A 311 11.32 -8.03 13.83
N ASP A 312 11.26 -7.39 14.99
CA ASP A 312 12.37 -6.75 15.67
C ASP A 312 13.52 -7.75 15.77
N ASP A 313 14.26 -7.93 14.68
CA ASP A 313 15.58 -8.53 14.73
C ASP A 313 16.55 -7.40 15.07
N THR A 314 16.45 -6.91 16.31
CA THR A 314 17.56 -6.26 17.00
C THR A 314 18.59 -7.35 17.28
N GLY A 315 19.28 -7.75 16.21
CA GLY A 315 20.45 -8.61 16.23
C GLY A 315 21.61 -7.87 16.86
N ARG A 316 21.88 -8.29 18.09
CA ARG A 316 22.96 -7.97 19.01
C ARG A 316 24.35 -8.13 18.41
#